data_AF-A0A7J7WYQ9-F1
#
_entry.id   AF-A0A7J7WYQ9-F1
#
_cell.length_a   1.000
_cell.length_b   1.000
_cell.length_c   1.000
_cell.angle_alpha   90.00
_cell.angle_beta   90.00
_cell.angle_gamma   90.00
#
_symmetry.space_group_name_H-M   'P 1'
#
loop_
_entity.id
_entity.type
_entity.pdbx_description
1 polymer ?
#
loop_
_entity_poly.entity_id
_entity_poly.type
_entity_poly.pdbx_seq_one_letter_code
_entity_poly.pdbx_strand_id
1 'polypeptide(L)'
;MNVLPHLSAIEFHSAWAMGMKVNFLASNIHHPSKKMTGSGIYAPDSPRAFHYDMKTEKGKLLLSRLDSHPKHPVMVNWTSYASGIEAFSMRNKEFKGTVFFDEYTFLELRGVTGNYTVCQKDLCCHLSYKMSEKRADEVYALGAFDGLHTVEGNYHLQICTLLKCKTTSLHTCGHAVETASTRFEMFSLSGTFGTQYVFPEVLLSEIQLAPGEFQVLSDGRLLSLKPPPGPVLTVTLFGRVYEKDHTSNASSGFMAYTLTIMLIVITSILYSLSR
;
A
#
# COMPACT_ATOMS: atom_id res chain seq x y z
N MET A 1 3.66 5.69 14.83
CA MET A 1 4.94 6.14 14.26
C MET A 1 4.78 6.11 12.75
N ASN A 2 5.26 7.12 12.03
CA ASN A 2 5.17 7.17 10.58
C ASN A 2 6.28 6.31 9.95
N VAL A 3 5.91 5.46 9.00
CA VAL A 3 6.84 4.62 8.23
C VAL A 3 6.53 4.78 6.75
N LEU A 4 7.38 5.51 6.03
CA LEU A 4 7.27 5.67 4.59
C LEU A 4 7.79 4.41 3.87
N PRO A 5 7.27 4.06 2.69
CA PRO A 5 6.41 4.89 1.85
C PRO A 5 4.89 4.72 2.03
N HIS A 6 4.39 3.74 2.80
CA HIS A 6 2.95 3.39 2.77
C HIS A 6 2.23 3.46 4.13
N LEU A 7 2.95 3.77 5.22
CA LEU A 7 2.40 3.76 6.57
C LEU A 7 2.67 5.09 7.28
N SER A 8 2.60 6.20 6.53
CA SER A 8 2.45 7.52 7.13
C SER A 8 1.02 7.68 7.66
N ALA A 9 0.85 8.25 8.84
CA ALA A 9 -0.45 8.30 9.51
C ALA A 9 -1.53 8.97 8.64
N ILE A 10 -1.28 10.17 8.12
CA ILE A 10 -2.29 10.87 7.31
C ILE A 10 -2.60 10.14 6.00
N GLU A 11 -1.62 9.42 5.46
CA GLU A 11 -1.73 8.66 4.21
C GLU A 11 -2.64 7.46 4.42
N PHE A 12 -2.18 6.50 5.22
CA PHE A 12 -2.86 5.23 5.40
C PHE A 12 -4.23 5.38 6.06
N HIS A 13 -4.37 6.27 7.06
CA HIS A 13 -5.66 6.48 7.73
C HIS A 13 -6.71 7.07 6.78
N SER A 14 -6.32 8.00 5.90
CA SER A 14 -7.25 8.59 4.93
C SER A 14 -7.61 7.61 3.81
N ALA A 15 -6.63 6.81 3.36
CA ALA A 15 -6.85 5.73 2.42
C ALA A 15 -7.80 4.65 2.97
N TRP A 16 -7.63 4.28 4.25
CA TRP A 16 -8.52 3.34 4.92
C TRP A 16 -9.95 3.89 5.00
N ALA A 17 -10.12 5.17 5.35
CA ALA A 17 -11.43 5.82 5.38
C ALA A 17 -12.12 5.80 4.00
N MET A 18 -11.37 6.06 2.93
CA MET A 18 -11.85 5.99 1.55
C MET A 18 -12.23 4.56 1.14
N GLY A 19 -11.34 3.58 1.38
CA GLY A 19 -11.57 2.18 1.04
C GLY A 19 -12.76 1.57 1.79
N MET A 20 -12.91 1.90 3.07
CA MET A 20 -14.02 1.46 3.93
C MET A 20 -15.27 2.32 3.80
N LYS A 21 -15.20 3.45 3.09
CA LYS A 21 -16.30 4.38 2.83
C LYS A 21 -16.96 4.92 4.10
N VAL A 22 -16.14 5.35 5.06
CA VAL A 22 -16.60 5.92 6.33
C VAL A 22 -15.98 7.30 6.58
N ASN A 23 -16.65 8.08 7.43
CA ASN A 23 -15.98 9.21 8.08
C ASN A 23 -14.99 8.66 9.12
N PHE A 24 -13.79 9.24 9.19
CA PHE A 24 -12.75 8.83 10.12
C PHE A 24 -12.08 10.02 10.78
N LEU A 25 -12.07 10.05 12.11
CA LEU A 25 -11.47 11.11 12.91
C LEU A 25 -10.20 10.56 13.57
N ALA A 26 -9.04 10.95 13.05
CA ALA A 26 -7.75 10.51 13.53
C ALA A 26 -7.11 11.58 14.43
N SER A 27 -7.00 11.29 15.73
CA SER A 27 -6.26 12.12 16.69
C SER A 27 -4.98 11.42 17.10
N ASN A 28 -3.84 11.95 16.67
CA ASN A 28 -2.54 11.35 16.90
C ASN A 28 -1.73 12.11 17.96
N ILE A 29 -0.75 11.43 18.55
CA ILE A 29 0.26 12.06 19.41
C ILE A 29 1.18 12.91 18.54
N HIS A 30 1.54 14.09 19.07
CA HIS A 30 2.57 14.95 18.48
C HIS A 30 3.88 14.78 19.26
N HIS A 31 4.77 13.97 18.73
CA HIS A 31 6.09 13.68 19.28
C HIS A 31 7.07 13.41 18.12
N PRO A 32 7.61 14.48 17.50
CA PRO A 32 8.47 14.38 16.30
C PRO A 32 9.68 13.46 16.48
N SER A 33 10.28 13.43 17.68
CA SER A 33 11.45 12.56 17.97
C SER A 33 11.18 11.07 17.73
N LYS A 34 9.92 10.63 17.84
CA LYS A 34 9.46 9.25 17.58
C LYS A 34 8.67 9.12 16.27
N LYS A 35 8.80 10.11 15.37
CA LYS A 35 8.03 10.24 14.13
C LYS A 35 6.52 10.09 14.37
N MET A 36 6.02 10.70 15.44
CA MET A 36 4.60 10.73 15.76
C MET A 36 4.07 12.12 15.45
N THR A 37 3.36 12.22 14.34
CA THR A 37 2.56 13.37 13.90
C THR A 37 1.65 12.85 12.79
N GLY A 38 0.59 13.56 12.46
CA GLY A 38 -0.38 13.09 11.46
C GLY A 38 -1.75 12.83 12.06
N SER A 39 -2.52 13.91 12.19
CA SER A 39 -3.92 13.89 12.61
C SER A 39 -4.80 14.36 11.45
N GLY A 40 -6.07 14.01 11.44
CA GLY A 40 -6.98 14.46 10.38
C GLY A 40 -8.43 14.05 10.54
N ILE A 41 -9.25 14.61 9.66
CA ILE A 41 -10.68 14.37 9.52
C ILE A 41 -10.89 13.96 8.07
N TYR A 42 -11.29 12.71 7.86
CA TYR A 42 -11.39 12.09 6.53
C TYR A 42 -12.84 11.70 6.26
N ALA A 43 -13.30 11.94 5.03
CA ALA A 43 -14.59 11.48 4.52
C ALA A 43 -14.38 10.40 3.45
N PRO A 44 -15.42 9.65 3.05
CA PRO A 44 -15.30 8.55 2.07
C PRO A 44 -14.74 8.95 0.70
N ASP A 45 -14.95 10.20 0.30
CA ASP A 45 -14.54 10.76 -1.00
C ASP A 45 -13.21 11.50 -0.92
N SER A 46 -12.89 12.13 0.21
CA SER A 46 -11.66 12.89 0.36
C SER A 46 -11.34 13.27 1.81
N PRO A 47 -10.05 13.49 2.13
CA PRO A 47 -9.65 14.21 3.35
C PRO A 47 -10.32 15.59 3.42
N ARG A 48 -10.82 15.98 4.60
CA ARG A 48 -11.39 17.31 4.84
C ARG A 48 -10.43 18.25 5.55
N ALA A 49 -9.66 17.71 6.50
CA ALA A 49 -8.58 18.40 7.18
C ALA A 49 -7.50 17.40 7.55
N PHE A 50 -6.24 17.81 7.47
CA PHE A 50 -5.12 17.00 7.96
C PHE A 50 -4.01 17.91 8.47
N HIS A 51 -3.15 17.36 9.32
CA HIS A 51 -2.00 18.05 9.84
C HIS A 51 -0.83 17.08 10.01
N TYR A 52 0.31 17.48 9.50
CA TYR A 52 1.59 16.81 9.65
C TYR A 52 2.66 17.86 9.97
N ASP A 53 3.41 17.65 11.03
CA ASP A 53 4.49 18.55 11.43
C ASP A 53 5.60 17.78 12.15
N MET A 54 6.77 17.74 11.52
CA MET A 54 8.00 17.19 12.09
C MET A 54 8.97 18.28 12.56
N LYS A 55 8.61 19.56 12.38
CA LYS A 55 9.49 20.73 12.57
C LYS A 55 9.27 21.41 13.92
N THR A 56 8.06 21.36 14.47
CA THR A 56 7.73 22.02 15.74
C THR A 56 7.23 21.04 16.79
N GLU A 57 7.17 21.46 18.06
CA GLU A 57 6.60 20.70 19.18
C GLU A 57 5.16 21.14 19.51
N LYS A 58 4.49 21.85 18.58
CA LYS A 58 3.18 22.44 18.83
C LYS A 58 2.06 21.44 18.57
N GLY A 59 1.09 21.39 19.48
CA GLY A 59 -0.19 20.75 19.21
C GLY A 59 -0.99 21.47 18.13
N LYS A 60 -1.98 20.78 17.55
CA LYS A 60 -2.87 21.31 16.52
C LYS A 60 -4.32 20.91 16.74
N LEU A 61 -5.23 21.88 16.69
CA LEU A 61 -6.67 21.65 16.60
C LEU A 61 -7.09 21.69 15.12
N LEU A 62 -7.89 20.70 14.71
CA LEU A 62 -8.51 20.63 13.38
C LEU A 62 -10.03 20.61 13.52
N LEU A 63 -10.72 21.35 12.66
CA LEU A 63 -12.18 21.35 12.57
C LEU A 63 -12.59 21.18 11.11
N SER A 64 -13.65 20.42 10.87
CA SER A 64 -14.30 20.32 9.58
C SER A 64 -15.76 19.90 9.76
N ARG A 65 -16.61 20.28 8.81
CA ARG A 65 -17.95 19.71 8.67
C ARG A 65 -17.86 18.33 8.00
N LEU A 66 -18.76 17.44 8.39
CA LEU A 66 -18.97 16.12 7.80
C LEU A 66 -20.47 15.86 7.68
N ASP A 67 -20.85 15.03 6.71
CA ASP A 67 -22.20 14.50 6.64
C ASP A 67 -22.39 13.43 7.72
N SER A 68 -23.50 13.50 8.46
CA SER A 68 -23.82 12.50 9.49
C SER A 68 -24.05 11.11 8.89
N HIS A 69 -24.56 11.05 7.66
CA HIS A 69 -24.81 9.83 6.90
C HIS A 69 -24.21 10.01 5.51
N PRO A 70 -22.89 9.78 5.34
CA PRO A 70 -22.26 9.94 4.05
C PRO A 70 -22.86 8.94 3.06
N LYS A 71 -23.12 9.38 1.84
CA LYS A 71 -23.62 8.48 0.79
C LYS A 71 -22.55 7.43 0.52
N HIS A 72 -22.90 6.15 0.66
CA HIS A 72 -21.98 5.08 0.29
C HIS A 72 -21.89 5.02 -1.24
N PRO A 73 -20.71 5.31 -1.84
CA PRO A 73 -20.55 5.19 -3.28
C PRO A 73 -20.64 3.72 -3.72
N VAL A 74 -20.81 3.52 -5.01
CA VAL A 74 -20.86 2.20 -5.68
C VAL A 74 -19.73 1.30 -5.19
N MET A 75 -20.02 0.02 -4.92
CA MET A 75 -19.02 -0.98 -4.57
C MET A 75 -17.94 -1.05 -5.64
N VAL A 76 -16.68 -0.98 -5.20
CA VAL A 76 -15.53 -1.06 -6.09
C VAL A 76 -15.18 -2.54 -6.23
N ASN A 77 -15.08 -3.02 -7.46
CA ASN A 77 -14.51 -4.32 -7.74
C ASN A 77 -13.05 -4.12 -8.16
N TRP A 78 -12.13 -4.30 -7.21
CA TRP A 78 -10.73 -3.92 -7.35
C TRP A 78 -9.96 -4.65 -8.45
N THR A 79 -10.43 -5.84 -8.85
CA THR A 79 -9.79 -6.65 -9.90
C THR A 79 -10.44 -6.50 -11.28
N SER A 80 -11.58 -5.80 -11.37
CA SER A 80 -12.44 -5.82 -12.57
C SER A 80 -11.74 -5.30 -13.82
N TYR A 81 -11.11 -4.14 -13.74
CA TYR A 81 -10.36 -3.58 -14.87
C TYR A 81 -9.07 -4.38 -15.13
N ALA A 82 -8.31 -4.67 -14.07
CA ALA A 82 -7.00 -5.32 -14.18
C ALA A 82 -7.07 -6.72 -14.80
N SER A 83 -8.11 -7.50 -14.50
CA SER A 83 -8.31 -8.84 -15.08
C SER A 83 -8.72 -8.82 -16.55
N GLY A 84 -9.23 -7.69 -17.05
CA GLY A 84 -9.76 -7.56 -18.41
C GLY A 84 -8.77 -7.02 -19.44
N ILE A 85 -7.56 -6.66 -19.01
CA ILE A 85 -6.53 -6.08 -19.88
C ILE A 85 -5.35 -7.02 -20.04
N GLU A 86 -4.75 -7.01 -21.25
CA GLU A 86 -3.50 -7.71 -21.47
C GLU A 86 -2.34 -6.98 -20.81
N ALA A 87 -1.32 -7.72 -20.40
CA ALA A 87 -0.09 -7.14 -19.86
C ALA A 87 0.54 -6.21 -20.90
N PHE A 88 0.95 -5.02 -20.48
CA PHE A 88 1.64 -4.08 -21.38
C PHE A 88 3.00 -4.66 -21.78
N SER A 89 3.15 -5.07 -23.04
CA SER A 89 4.37 -5.74 -23.53
C SER A 89 5.55 -4.77 -23.56
N MET A 90 6.52 -4.93 -22.65
CA MET A 90 7.74 -4.12 -22.61
C MET A 90 8.95 -4.96 -22.18
N ARG A 91 10.08 -4.81 -22.88
CA ARG A 91 11.38 -5.46 -22.58
C ARG A 91 12.10 -4.83 -21.37
N ASN A 92 11.39 -4.48 -20.30
CA ASN A 92 12.04 -3.87 -19.14
C ASN A 92 12.52 -4.94 -18.17
N LYS A 93 13.71 -4.73 -17.63
CA LYS A 93 14.33 -5.64 -16.68
C LYS A 93 13.74 -5.37 -15.30
N GLU A 94 13.08 -6.37 -14.74
CA GLU A 94 12.62 -6.34 -13.36
C GLU A 94 13.81 -6.39 -12.38
N PHE A 95 13.60 -5.86 -11.19
CA PHE A 95 14.56 -5.93 -10.09
C PHE A 95 13.84 -6.09 -8.75
N LYS A 96 14.57 -6.55 -7.74
CA LYS A 96 14.07 -6.67 -6.36
C LYS A 96 14.39 -5.42 -5.57
N GLY A 97 13.44 -4.98 -4.76
CA GLY A 97 13.59 -3.86 -3.83
C GLY A 97 12.86 -4.14 -2.53
N THR A 98 13.33 -3.57 -1.43
CA THR A 98 12.74 -3.80 -0.11
C THR A 98 11.92 -2.59 0.30
N VAL A 99 10.65 -2.82 0.62
CA VAL A 99 9.75 -1.81 1.19
C VAL A 99 9.33 -2.31 2.55
N PHE A 100 9.69 -1.59 3.61
CA PHE A 100 9.35 -1.97 4.99
C PHE A 100 9.55 -3.48 5.28
N PHE A 101 10.76 -3.97 5.00
CA PHE A 101 11.18 -5.38 5.17
C PHE A 101 10.57 -6.40 4.19
N ASP A 102 9.63 -6.00 3.34
CA ASP A 102 9.04 -6.87 2.34
C ASP A 102 9.76 -6.76 0.99
N GLU A 103 10.01 -7.89 0.32
CA GLU A 103 10.69 -7.93 -0.98
C GLU A 103 9.68 -7.83 -2.13
N TYR A 104 9.68 -6.68 -2.79
CA TYR A 104 8.84 -6.34 -3.94
C TYR A 104 9.53 -6.71 -5.26
N THR A 105 8.72 -6.93 -6.29
CA THR A 105 9.18 -6.97 -7.67
C THR A 105 8.90 -5.63 -8.33
N PHE A 106 9.96 -4.95 -8.79
CA PHE A 106 9.89 -3.60 -9.35
C PHE A 106 10.30 -3.53 -10.81
N LEU A 107 9.81 -2.47 -11.46
CA LEU A 107 10.16 -2.06 -12.81
C LEU A 107 10.34 -0.54 -12.86
N GLU A 108 11.45 -0.07 -13.42
CA GLU A 108 11.78 1.36 -13.55
C GLU A 108 10.93 2.08 -14.63
N LEU A 109 10.42 3.27 -14.29
CA LEU A 109 9.77 4.19 -15.23
C LEU A 109 10.82 5.02 -15.97
N ARG A 110 11.20 4.56 -17.17
CA ARG A 110 12.27 5.16 -17.98
C ARG A 110 11.84 6.37 -18.81
N GLY A 111 10.61 6.36 -19.32
CA GLY A 111 10.08 7.44 -20.17
C GLY A 111 9.42 8.57 -19.38
N VAL A 112 9.09 9.65 -20.08
CA VAL A 112 8.17 10.70 -19.57
C VAL A 112 6.74 10.16 -19.51
N THR A 113 6.39 9.22 -20.38
CA THR A 113 5.07 8.58 -20.48
C THR A 113 5.28 7.09 -20.66
N GLY A 114 4.37 6.28 -20.13
CA GLY A 114 4.34 4.87 -20.49
C GLY A 114 3.26 4.07 -19.78
N ASN A 115 3.14 2.83 -20.24
CA ASN A 115 2.23 1.82 -19.71
C ASN A 115 3.06 0.61 -19.29
N TYR A 116 2.90 0.19 -18.04
CA TYR A 116 3.74 -0.82 -17.42
C TYR A 116 2.91 -1.84 -16.66
N THR A 117 3.34 -3.10 -16.71
CA THR A 117 2.81 -4.18 -15.91
C THR A 117 3.97 -4.86 -15.19
N VAL A 118 3.80 -5.14 -13.90
CA VAL A 118 4.73 -5.96 -13.10
C VAL A 118 3.90 -6.88 -12.22
N CYS A 119 4.34 -8.13 -12.07
CA CYS A 119 3.61 -9.12 -11.29
C CYS A 119 4.50 -9.74 -10.21
N GLN A 120 3.90 -10.11 -9.09
CA GLN A 120 4.50 -10.96 -8.09
C GLN A 120 3.44 -11.94 -7.58
N LYS A 121 3.69 -13.24 -7.79
CA LYS A 121 2.73 -14.32 -7.50
C LYS A 121 1.36 -14.04 -8.14
N ASP A 122 0.29 -13.93 -7.37
CA ASP A 122 -1.09 -13.81 -7.87
C ASP A 122 -1.46 -12.35 -8.21
N LEU A 123 -0.61 -11.38 -7.83
CA LEU A 123 -0.86 -9.96 -8.06
C LEU A 123 -0.08 -9.45 -9.28
N CYS A 124 -0.82 -8.96 -10.27
CA CYS A 124 -0.30 -8.14 -11.37
C CYS A 124 -0.78 -6.69 -11.20
N CYS A 125 0.15 -5.74 -11.30
CA CYS A 125 -0.07 -4.32 -11.13
C CYS A 125 0.11 -3.61 -12.47
N HIS A 126 -0.85 -2.75 -12.83
CA HIS A 126 -0.87 -2.04 -14.10
C HIS A 126 -0.86 -0.53 -13.86
N LEU A 127 0.06 0.16 -14.52
CA LEU A 127 0.20 1.61 -14.45
C LEU A 127 0.21 2.22 -15.84
N SER A 128 -0.62 3.24 -16.03
CA SER A 128 -0.48 4.23 -17.10
C SER A 128 -0.12 5.57 -16.47
N TYR A 129 0.89 6.27 -16.99
CA TYR A 129 1.29 7.56 -16.44
C TYR A 129 1.84 8.51 -17.51
N LYS A 130 1.81 9.80 -17.17
CA LYS A 130 2.54 10.87 -17.86
C LYS A 130 3.11 11.82 -16.81
N MET A 131 4.44 11.93 -16.77
CA MET A 131 5.15 12.96 -16.01
C MET A 131 5.10 14.30 -16.76
N SER A 132 5.19 15.41 -16.04
CA SER A 132 5.35 16.74 -16.66
C SER A 132 6.73 16.87 -17.31
N GLU A 133 7.76 16.30 -16.68
CA GLU A 133 9.12 16.18 -17.22
C GLU A 133 9.78 14.89 -16.68
N LYS A 134 10.68 14.28 -17.47
CA LYS A 134 11.52 13.19 -16.99
C LYS A 134 12.83 13.79 -16.47
N ARG A 135 13.00 13.69 -15.15
CA ARG A 135 14.19 14.15 -14.45
C ARG A 135 15.29 13.09 -14.46
N ALA A 136 16.55 13.52 -14.57
CA ALA A 136 17.71 12.63 -14.53
C ALA A 136 18.17 12.32 -13.09
N ASP A 137 17.82 13.18 -12.14
CA ASP A 137 18.15 13.08 -10.72
C ASP A 137 17.09 12.33 -9.88
N GLU A 138 15.94 12.00 -10.46
CA GLU A 138 14.87 11.23 -9.81
C GLU A 138 14.47 9.98 -10.58
N VAL A 139 14.33 8.88 -9.84
CA VAL A 139 13.89 7.59 -10.37
C VAL A 139 12.55 7.23 -9.74
N TYR A 140 11.63 6.74 -10.59
CA TYR A 140 10.34 6.19 -10.18
C TYR A 140 10.26 4.74 -10.61
N ALA A 141 9.58 3.93 -9.82
CA ALA A 141 9.36 2.52 -10.11
C ALA A 141 7.90 2.13 -9.86
N LEU A 142 7.40 1.19 -10.65
CA LEU A 142 6.18 0.43 -10.38
C LEU A 142 6.57 -0.86 -9.67
N GLY A 143 5.91 -1.17 -8.55
CA GLY A 143 6.14 -2.37 -7.77
C GLY A 143 4.85 -3.16 -7.52
N ALA A 144 5.01 -4.47 -7.44
CA ALA A 144 4.02 -5.42 -6.94
C ALA A 144 4.57 -6.14 -5.70
N PHE A 145 3.70 -6.44 -4.74
CA PHE A 145 3.96 -7.35 -3.62
C PHE A 145 2.74 -8.22 -3.34
N ASP A 146 2.98 -9.50 -3.09
CA ASP A 146 1.97 -10.48 -2.68
C ASP A 146 2.60 -11.45 -1.68
N GLY A 147 2.33 -11.27 -0.39
CA GLY A 147 2.98 -12.07 0.64
C GLY A 147 2.66 -11.67 2.08
N LEU A 148 3.20 -12.48 3.00
CA LEU A 148 3.04 -12.30 4.44
C LEU A 148 4.11 -11.35 4.99
N HIS A 149 3.69 -10.21 5.51
CA HIS A 149 4.54 -9.33 6.31
C HIS A 149 4.70 -9.92 7.71
N THR A 150 5.92 -9.92 8.26
CA THR A 150 6.23 -10.59 9.54
C THR A 150 7.00 -9.75 10.56
N VAL A 151 7.45 -8.56 10.18
CA VAL A 151 8.24 -7.68 11.07
C VAL A 151 7.29 -6.76 11.84
N GLU A 152 7.39 -6.68 13.17
CA GLU A 152 6.49 -5.84 13.98
C GLU A 152 4.97 -6.15 13.82
N GLY A 153 4.65 -7.32 13.26
CA GLY A 153 3.29 -7.85 13.14
C GLY A 153 3.21 -8.94 12.07
N ASN A 154 2.09 -9.67 12.03
CA ASN A 154 1.88 -10.75 11.08
C ASN A 154 0.60 -10.51 10.27
N TYR A 155 0.76 -10.16 9.00
CA TYR A 155 -0.36 -9.79 8.14
C TYR A 155 -0.07 -9.93 6.65
N HIS A 156 -1.00 -10.50 5.88
CA HIS A 156 -0.83 -10.75 4.45
C HIS A 156 -1.23 -9.55 3.58
N LEU A 157 -0.33 -9.12 2.73
CA LEU A 157 -0.48 -7.92 1.90
C LEU A 157 -0.53 -8.29 0.42
N GLN A 158 -1.33 -7.54 -0.32
CA GLN A 158 -1.23 -7.40 -1.77
C GLN A 158 -1.11 -5.92 -2.07
N ILE A 159 -0.02 -5.48 -2.69
CA ILE A 159 0.26 -4.05 -2.86
C ILE A 159 0.73 -3.77 -4.28
N CYS A 160 0.07 -2.80 -4.92
CA CYS A 160 0.53 -2.17 -6.15
C CYS A 160 0.98 -0.75 -5.83
N THR A 161 2.20 -0.36 -6.21
CA THR A 161 2.74 0.96 -5.86
C THR A 161 3.53 1.58 -7.01
N LEU A 162 3.22 2.83 -7.35
CA LEU A 162 4.11 3.74 -8.04
C LEU A 162 4.81 4.57 -6.98
N LEU A 163 6.14 4.53 -6.88
CA LEU A 163 6.88 5.30 -5.88
C LEU A 163 8.14 5.96 -6.43
N LYS A 164 8.55 7.03 -5.77
CA LYS A 164 9.86 7.67 -5.96
C LYS A 164 10.92 6.89 -5.18
N CYS A 165 12.00 6.50 -5.84
CA CYS A 165 13.15 5.90 -5.19
C CYS A 165 13.95 6.97 -4.42
N LYS A 166 14.63 6.57 -3.34
CA LYS A 166 15.35 7.54 -2.48
C LYS A 166 16.51 8.21 -3.19
N THR A 167 17.24 7.45 -4.02
CA THR A 167 18.31 7.96 -4.89
C THR A 167 18.09 7.44 -6.31
N THR A 168 19.00 7.78 -7.21
CA THR A 168 19.04 7.24 -8.58
C THR A 168 19.40 5.75 -8.65
N SER A 169 19.84 5.16 -7.53
CA SER A 169 20.10 3.72 -7.45
C SER A 169 18.81 2.94 -7.23
N LEU A 170 18.55 1.95 -8.10
CA LEU A 170 17.35 1.09 -8.04
C LEU A 170 17.22 0.31 -6.72
N HIS A 171 18.33 0.00 -6.06
CA HIS A 171 18.31 -0.67 -4.75
C HIS A 171 17.66 0.16 -3.63
N THR A 172 17.47 1.45 -3.85
CA THR A 172 16.84 2.36 -2.88
C THR A 172 15.35 2.58 -3.13
N CYS A 173 14.78 1.94 -4.16
CA CYS A 173 13.34 1.93 -4.38
C CYS A 173 12.66 1.16 -3.25
N GLY A 174 11.76 1.84 -2.52
CA GLY A 174 11.14 1.32 -1.30
C GLY A 174 11.67 1.90 0.01
N HIS A 175 12.82 2.58 -0.03
CA HIS A 175 13.31 3.32 1.14
C HIS A 175 12.48 4.58 1.39
N ALA A 176 12.41 5.02 2.66
CA ALA A 176 11.70 6.23 3.04
C ALA A 176 12.21 7.48 2.29
N VAL A 177 11.28 8.23 1.70
CA VAL A 177 11.52 9.49 0.97
C VAL A 177 10.50 10.53 1.42
N GLU A 178 10.97 11.71 1.82
CA GLU A 178 10.10 12.81 2.27
C GLU A 178 9.87 13.89 1.21
N THR A 179 10.75 13.98 0.20
CA THR A 179 10.68 15.02 -0.84
C THR A 179 10.86 14.45 -2.25
N ALA A 180 10.16 15.06 -3.19
CA ALA A 180 10.28 14.83 -4.63
C ALA A 180 10.13 16.13 -5.41
N SER A 181 10.55 16.11 -6.69
CA SER A 181 10.43 17.23 -7.63
C SER A 181 9.58 16.90 -8.86
N THR A 182 9.50 15.63 -9.25
CA THR A 182 8.75 15.18 -10.44
C THR A 182 7.24 15.32 -10.24
N ARG A 183 6.62 16.12 -11.09
CA ARG A 183 5.16 16.26 -11.22
C ARG A 183 4.61 15.29 -12.25
N PHE A 184 3.35 14.93 -12.07
CA PHE A 184 2.61 14.09 -13.00
C PHE A 184 1.49 14.92 -13.66
N GLU A 185 1.29 14.70 -14.95
CA GLU A 185 0.09 15.19 -15.66
C GLU A 185 -1.06 14.22 -15.45
N MET A 186 -0.77 12.92 -15.44
CA MET A 186 -1.75 11.89 -15.10
C MET A 186 -1.11 10.61 -14.56
N PHE A 187 -1.88 9.87 -13.77
CA PHE A 187 -1.63 8.47 -13.43
C PHE A 187 -2.94 7.68 -13.42
N SER A 188 -2.85 6.37 -13.66
CA SER A 188 -3.93 5.39 -13.48
C SER A 188 -3.30 4.07 -13.04
N LEU A 189 -3.58 3.66 -11.81
CA LEU A 189 -3.07 2.45 -11.18
C LEU A 189 -4.21 1.46 -10.91
N SER A 190 -3.98 0.17 -11.14
CA SER A 190 -4.90 -0.93 -10.85
C SER A 190 -4.13 -2.23 -10.61
N GLY A 191 -4.77 -3.25 -10.02
CA GLY A 191 -4.14 -4.56 -9.89
C GLY A 191 -5.14 -5.70 -9.73
N THR A 192 -4.68 -6.94 -9.94
CA THR A 192 -5.51 -8.15 -9.84
C THR A 192 -5.71 -8.60 -8.39
N PHE A 193 -6.19 -7.69 -7.53
CA PHE A 193 -6.34 -7.95 -6.10
C PHE A 193 -7.27 -9.14 -5.82
N GLY A 194 -6.80 -10.08 -5.00
CA GLY A 194 -7.56 -11.20 -4.46
C GLY A 194 -8.41 -10.84 -3.24
N THR A 195 -8.58 -9.55 -2.96
CA THR A 195 -9.32 -9.02 -1.80
C THR A 195 -10.17 -7.82 -2.22
N GLN A 196 -11.27 -7.59 -1.49
CA GLN A 196 -12.08 -6.38 -1.64
C GLN A 196 -11.63 -5.25 -0.69
N TYR A 197 -10.70 -5.54 0.23
CA TYR A 197 -10.16 -4.58 1.19
C TYR A 197 -8.87 -3.96 0.66
N VAL A 198 -9.04 -2.95 -0.19
CA VAL A 198 -7.93 -2.17 -0.77
C VAL A 198 -8.09 -0.70 -0.39
N PHE A 199 -6.98 -0.11 0.04
CA PHE A 199 -6.91 1.26 0.55
C PHE A 199 -6.10 2.11 -0.43
N PRO A 200 -6.74 3.07 -1.14
CA PRO A 200 -6.09 3.90 -2.14
C PRO A 200 -5.30 5.06 -1.51
N GLU A 201 -4.00 5.12 -1.78
CA GLU A 201 -3.08 6.09 -1.20
C GLU A 201 -2.51 7.00 -2.29
N VAL A 202 -2.47 8.30 -2.02
CA VAL A 202 -1.75 9.29 -2.83
C VAL A 202 -1.05 10.24 -1.89
N LEU A 203 0.28 10.23 -1.92
CA LEU A 203 1.10 11.08 -1.08
C LEU A 203 2.03 11.93 -1.94
N LEU A 204 2.02 13.22 -1.68
CA LEU A 204 2.85 14.22 -2.34
C LEU A 204 4.07 14.57 -1.49
N SER A 205 5.04 15.26 -2.12
CA SER A 205 6.24 15.80 -1.48
C SER A 205 5.92 16.56 -0.20
N GLU A 206 6.80 16.47 0.79
CA GLU A 206 6.62 17.01 2.15
C GLU A 206 5.44 16.40 2.92
N ILE A 207 5.10 15.14 2.60
CA ILE A 207 4.07 14.35 3.28
C ILE A 207 2.72 15.07 3.25
N GLN A 208 2.29 15.45 2.05
CA GLN A 208 1.02 16.15 1.83
C GLN A 208 0.01 15.23 1.14
N LEU A 209 -1.25 15.28 1.57
CA LEU A 209 -2.34 14.60 0.87
C LEU A 209 -2.77 15.40 -0.37
N ALA A 210 -3.47 14.75 -1.29
CA ALA A 210 -3.99 15.34 -2.53
C ALA A 210 -5.53 15.36 -2.57
N PRO A 211 -6.22 16.08 -1.66
CA PRO A 211 -7.67 16.07 -1.56
C PRO A 211 -8.34 16.60 -2.84
N GLY A 212 -9.26 15.84 -3.42
CA GLY A 212 -10.01 16.20 -4.63
C GLY A 212 -9.22 16.14 -5.94
N GLU A 213 -8.02 15.55 -5.94
CA GLU A 213 -7.13 15.47 -7.11
C GLU A 213 -7.17 14.11 -7.82
N PHE A 214 -7.75 13.10 -7.17
CA PHE A 214 -7.84 11.74 -7.68
C PHE A 214 -9.21 11.12 -7.38
N GLN A 215 -9.50 10.01 -8.05
CA GLN A 215 -10.71 9.23 -7.86
C GLN A 215 -10.43 7.74 -7.97
N VAL A 216 -11.21 6.95 -7.24
CA VAL A 216 -11.34 5.50 -7.45
C VAL A 216 -12.59 5.21 -8.27
N LEU A 217 -12.42 4.53 -9.39
CA LEU A 217 -13.53 4.05 -10.22
C LEU A 217 -14.10 2.74 -9.69
N SER A 218 -15.34 2.44 -10.07
CA SER A 218 -16.02 1.19 -9.67
C SER A 218 -15.32 -0.08 -10.17
N ASP A 219 -14.48 0.03 -11.19
CA ASP A 219 -13.72 -1.07 -11.79
C ASP A 219 -12.32 -1.29 -11.17
N GLY A 220 -12.00 -0.58 -10.09
CA GLY A 220 -10.77 -0.78 -9.32
C GLY A 220 -9.59 0.11 -9.71
N ARG A 221 -9.77 1.06 -10.64
CA ARG A 221 -8.72 2.02 -11.02
C ARG A 221 -8.65 3.19 -10.06
N LEU A 222 -7.44 3.50 -9.58
CA LEU A 222 -7.07 4.74 -8.91
C LEU A 222 -6.40 5.68 -9.92
N LEU A 223 -7.02 6.82 -10.22
CA LEU A 223 -6.52 7.74 -11.25
C LEU A 223 -6.61 9.20 -10.83
N SER A 224 -5.73 10.02 -11.42
CA SER A 224 -5.74 11.47 -11.29
C SER A 224 -6.88 12.10 -12.10
N LEU A 225 -7.68 12.98 -11.49
CA LEU A 225 -8.71 13.76 -12.18
C LEU A 225 -8.12 14.97 -12.94
N LYS A 226 -6.99 15.47 -12.45
CA LYS A 226 -6.22 16.61 -12.95
C LYS A 226 -4.75 16.42 -12.52
N PRO A 227 -3.80 17.16 -13.10
CA PRO A 227 -2.41 17.11 -12.66
C PRO A 227 -2.29 17.35 -11.15
N PRO A 228 -1.65 16.46 -10.37
CA PRO A 228 -1.48 16.67 -8.94
C PRO A 228 -0.81 18.02 -8.62
N PRO A 229 -1.23 18.69 -7.53
CA PRO A 229 -0.80 20.06 -7.22
C PRO A 229 0.66 20.14 -6.79
N GLY A 230 1.30 19.02 -6.48
CA GLY A 230 2.71 18.92 -6.10
C GLY A 230 3.39 17.68 -6.68
N PRO A 231 4.71 17.56 -6.50
CA PRO A 231 5.45 16.35 -6.84
C PRO A 231 4.94 15.12 -6.08
N VAL A 232 4.96 13.96 -6.72
CA VAL A 232 4.38 12.73 -6.18
C VAL A 232 5.45 11.93 -5.44
N LEU A 233 5.20 11.50 -4.20
CA LEU A 233 6.04 10.50 -3.52
C LEU A 233 5.59 9.10 -3.87
N THR A 234 4.29 8.84 -3.74
CA THR A 234 3.70 7.54 -4.06
C THR A 234 2.23 7.64 -4.48
N VAL A 235 1.83 6.68 -5.31
CA VAL A 235 0.44 6.32 -5.61
C VAL A 235 0.34 4.82 -5.38
N THR A 236 -0.47 4.40 -4.42
CA THR A 236 -0.50 3.01 -3.95
C THR A 236 -1.93 2.50 -3.83
N LEU A 237 -2.11 1.22 -4.12
CA LEU A 237 -3.29 0.44 -3.74
C LEU A 237 -2.83 -0.59 -2.72
N PHE A 238 -3.15 -0.35 -1.44
CA PHE A 238 -2.74 -1.17 -0.31
C PHE A 238 -3.82 -2.18 0.04
N GLY A 239 -3.64 -3.45 -0.32
CA GLY A 239 -4.60 -4.53 -0.11
C GLY A 239 -4.30 -5.40 1.11
N ARG A 240 -5.34 -5.76 1.86
CA ARG A 240 -5.26 -6.72 2.98
C ARG A 240 -6.01 -8.01 2.67
N VAL A 241 -5.34 -9.14 2.86
CA VAL A 241 -5.91 -10.48 2.69
C VAL A 241 -6.02 -11.13 4.08
N TYR A 242 -6.99 -10.66 4.87
CA TYR A 242 -7.09 -10.97 6.31
C TYR A 242 -7.12 -12.47 6.61
N GLU A 243 -7.76 -13.26 5.75
CA GLU A 243 -7.85 -14.72 5.87
C GLU A 243 -6.50 -15.43 5.76
N LYS A 244 -5.48 -14.78 5.18
CA LYS A 244 -4.12 -15.31 5.03
C LYS A 244 -3.15 -14.84 6.12
N ASP A 245 -3.58 -14.04 7.10
CA ASP A 245 -2.70 -13.56 8.19
C ASP A 245 -2.16 -14.73 9.04
N HIS A 246 -2.90 -15.85 9.12
CA HIS A 246 -2.54 -17.01 9.94
C HIS A 246 -2.02 -18.20 9.15
N THR A 247 -1.95 -18.14 7.80
CA THR A 247 -1.40 -19.22 6.99
C THR A 247 0.13 -19.19 7.02
N SER A 248 0.71 -19.36 8.21
CA SER A 248 2.02 -19.99 8.30
C SER A 248 1.80 -21.50 8.25
N ASN A 249 2.63 -22.23 7.52
CA ASN A 249 2.65 -23.69 7.49
C ASN A 249 3.00 -24.34 8.86
N ALA A 250 2.76 -23.65 9.98
CA ALA A 250 2.99 -24.16 11.33
C ALA A 250 1.90 -25.16 11.79
N SER A 251 0.70 -25.15 11.20
CA SER A 251 -0.38 -26.06 11.60
C SER A 251 -0.15 -27.51 11.13
N SER A 252 0.54 -27.72 10.00
CA SER A 252 0.88 -29.06 9.51
C SER A 252 1.98 -29.73 10.34
N GLY A 253 2.93 -28.95 10.87
CA GLY A 253 3.94 -29.45 11.81
C GLY A 253 3.32 -29.89 13.13
N PHE A 254 2.45 -29.06 13.73
CA PHE A 254 1.85 -29.36 15.03
C PHE A 254 0.99 -30.63 15.00
N MET A 255 0.18 -30.82 13.96
CA MET A 255 -0.62 -32.04 13.76
C MET A 255 0.27 -33.29 13.64
N ALA A 256 1.34 -33.23 12.85
CA ALA A 256 2.28 -34.36 12.67
C ALA A 256 3.02 -34.72 13.97
N TYR A 257 3.45 -33.72 14.75
CA TYR A 257 4.09 -33.94 16.05
C TYR A 257 3.11 -34.55 17.07
N THR A 258 1.86 -34.08 17.13
CA THR A 258 0.85 -34.68 18.01
C THR A 258 0.51 -36.12 17.65
N LEU A 259 0.39 -36.45 16.36
CA LEU A 259 0.15 -37.82 15.89
C LEU A 259 1.32 -38.75 16.25
N THR A 260 2.56 -38.27 16.12
CA THR A 260 3.76 -39.06 16.44
C THR A 260 3.85 -39.36 17.93
N ILE A 261 3.57 -38.37 18.79
CA ILE A 261 3.56 -38.55 20.25
C ILE A 261 2.47 -39.53 20.66
N MET A 262 1.26 -39.39 20.11
CA MET A 262 0.16 -40.33 20.41
C MET A 262 0.51 -41.77 20.00
N LEU A 263 1.18 -41.96 18.85
CA LEU A 263 1.61 -43.28 18.40
C LEU A 263 2.65 -43.90 19.35
N ILE A 264 3.60 -43.10 19.85
CA ILE A 264 4.63 -43.54 20.82
C ILE A 264 3.97 -43.94 22.16
N VAL A 265 3.00 -43.16 22.63
CA VAL A 265 2.30 -43.45 23.88
C VAL A 265 1.47 -44.72 23.75
N ILE A 266 0.70 -44.87 22.66
CA ILE A 266 -0.13 -46.05 22.42
C ILE A 266 0.72 -47.32 22.28
N THR A 267 1.83 -47.26 21.53
CA THR A 267 2.74 -48.42 21.39
C THR A 267 3.41 -48.79 22.70
N SER A 268 3.78 -47.81 23.54
CA SER A 268 4.33 -48.08 24.87
C SER A 268 3.31 -48.74 25.81
N ILE A 269 2.05 -48.28 25.78
CA ILE A 269 0.96 -48.87 26.57
C ILE A 269 0.69 -50.30 26.10
N LEU A 270 0.57 -50.53 24.79
CA LEU A 270 0.36 -51.86 24.23
C LEU A 270 1.51 -52.83 24.58
N TYR A 271 2.76 -52.35 24.55
CA TYR A 271 3.92 -53.15 24.95
C TYR A 271 3.85 -53.54 26.44
N SER A 272 3.46 -52.61 27.31
CA SER A 272 3.32 -52.86 28.75
C SER A 272 2.17 -53.82 29.10
N LEU A 273 1.11 -53.86 28.29
CA LEU A 273 -0.03 -54.77 28.47
C LEU A 273 0.22 -56.17 27.88
N SER A 274 1.28 -56.33 27.08
CA SER A 274 1.66 -57.59 26.43
C SER A 274 2.75 -58.39 27.17
N ARG A 275 3.18 -57.92 28.35
CA ARG A 275 4.10 -58.61 29.26
C ARG A 275 3.38 -59.14 30.48
#